data_AF-A0A973FPT8-F1
#
_entry.id   AF-A0A973FPT8-F1
#
_cell.length_a   1.000
_cell.length_b   1.000
_cell.length_c   1.000
_cell.angle_alpha   90.00
_cell.angle_beta   90.00
_cell.angle_gamma   90.00
#
_symmetry.space_group_name_H-M   'P 1'
#
loop_
_entity.id
_entity.type
_entity.pdbx_description
1 polymer ?
#
loop_
_entity_poly.entity_id
_entity_poly.type
_entity_poly.pdbx_seq_one_letter_code
_entity_poly.pdbx_strand_id
1 'polypeptide(L)'
;MARFARGYGLVIGVSTYHDPARNIPIVERDARALYSTLTDPDTCGYPASQVALLCGAEASSSAIVQAIGRLADRAGRDDTVLLAFGGHGAPNERNLYTLATSDAEFCAGEHIREGSGLTIIQLANALKQIRSERLLLLINACFAGQTSALAGRGGLREPSSGSALPDREGDRLLADAKGRALITASRADQRSFFQREQPTSAFGQALIDGLRGVGISPQSGYIGLFDLYGRIYTQVAHHTASQGNSQEPTLSLVAGVGSFPIAPHSGATTRDETKISQARPKVGLIRDVQLSISNQVIDNRKVIDFGSAQIGSMTFKGDIAQGDIIKAYYGGAPTSDPDDAPLDPLKELPKLQQRVSVARNVDEDARDEAAAKIGLAVRALDRGDRAKARERIDEALALLDPLNNGYLTSAARKLRAVRQALG
;
A
#
# COMPACT_ATOMS: atom_id res chain seq x y z
N MET A 1 -15.31 -17.35 33.44
CA MET A 1 -14.85 -17.36 32.04
C MET A 1 -13.76 -16.33 31.85
N ALA A 2 -12.77 -16.64 31.03
CA ALA A 2 -11.47 -15.99 31.12
C ALA A 2 -11.31 -14.89 30.07
N ARG A 3 -11.34 -13.63 30.54
CA ARG A 3 -11.11 -12.40 29.78
C ARG A 3 -9.77 -12.42 29.04
N PHE A 4 -9.69 -11.76 27.90
CA PHE A 4 -8.44 -11.41 27.22
C PHE A 4 -8.03 -10.00 27.59
N ALA A 5 -7.64 -9.81 28.85
CA ALA A 5 -7.34 -8.49 29.44
C ALA A 5 -6.26 -7.70 28.68
N ARG A 6 -5.44 -8.39 27.87
CA ARG A 6 -4.36 -7.82 27.07
C ARG A 6 -4.76 -7.51 25.62
N GLY A 7 -6.03 -7.69 25.27
CA GLY A 7 -6.56 -7.43 23.95
C GLY A 7 -7.13 -6.02 23.84
N TYR A 8 -6.66 -5.26 22.86
CA TYR A 8 -7.19 -3.94 22.51
C TYR A 8 -7.69 -3.95 21.06
N GLY A 9 -8.77 -3.22 20.80
CA GLY A 9 -9.45 -3.27 19.51
C GLY A 9 -9.88 -1.90 19.00
N LEU A 10 -9.79 -1.71 17.69
CA LEU A 10 -10.50 -0.65 16.98
C LEU A 10 -11.15 -1.24 15.73
N VAL A 11 -12.48 -1.19 15.68
CA VAL A 11 -13.27 -1.72 14.58
C VAL A 11 -13.95 -0.55 13.86
N ILE A 12 -13.74 -0.45 12.55
CA ILE A 12 -14.17 0.67 11.73
C ILE A 12 -14.99 0.13 10.55
N GLY A 13 -16.23 0.59 10.41
CA GLY A 13 -17.13 0.24 9.30
C GLY A 13 -17.73 1.49 8.66
N VAL A 14 -17.14 1.95 7.55
CA VAL A 14 -17.59 3.16 6.84
C VAL A 14 -18.71 2.79 5.85
N SER A 15 -19.94 2.74 6.34
CA SER A 15 -21.13 2.36 5.56
C SER A 15 -21.77 3.52 4.81
N THR A 16 -21.56 4.76 5.28
CA THR A 16 -22.24 5.96 4.81
C THR A 16 -21.21 7.02 4.39
N TYR A 17 -21.38 7.57 3.20
CA TYR A 17 -20.56 8.64 2.62
C TYR A 17 -21.44 9.83 2.23
N HIS A 18 -20.81 10.98 1.95
CA HIS A 18 -21.52 12.16 1.45
C HIS A 18 -22.28 11.88 0.14
N ASP A 19 -21.72 11.03 -0.73
CA ASP A 19 -22.38 10.50 -1.92
C ASP A 19 -23.12 9.19 -1.58
N PRO A 20 -24.47 9.18 -1.51
CA PRO A 20 -25.24 7.99 -1.15
C PRO A 20 -25.05 6.82 -2.11
N ALA A 21 -24.65 7.07 -3.37
CA ALA A 21 -24.39 6.02 -4.35
C ALA A 21 -23.19 5.14 -3.95
N ARG A 22 -22.34 5.61 -3.03
CA ARG A 22 -21.17 4.91 -2.53
C ARG A 22 -21.42 4.16 -1.23
N ASN A 23 -22.62 4.24 -0.66
CA ASN A 23 -22.92 3.58 0.61
C ASN A 23 -22.76 2.06 0.50
N ILE A 24 -22.14 1.46 1.53
CA ILE A 24 -21.91 0.01 1.63
C ILE A 24 -22.46 -0.50 2.98
N PRO A 25 -23.78 -0.70 3.13
CA PRO A 25 -24.36 -1.05 4.43
C PRO A 25 -23.78 -2.32 5.08
N ILE A 26 -23.26 -3.25 4.28
CA ILE A 26 -22.70 -4.51 4.78
C ILE A 26 -21.41 -4.33 5.60
N VAL A 27 -20.61 -3.28 5.36
CA VAL A 27 -19.37 -3.09 6.13
C VAL A 27 -19.64 -2.68 7.57
N GLU A 28 -20.77 -2.01 7.83
CA GLU A 28 -21.21 -1.72 9.20
C GLU A 28 -21.74 -2.98 9.90
N ARG A 29 -22.40 -3.89 9.16
CA ARG A 29 -22.81 -5.20 9.70
C ARG A 29 -21.59 -6.03 10.11
N ASP A 30 -20.57 -6.07 9.24
CA ASP A 30 -19.28 -6.71 9.54
C ASP A 30 -18.63 -6.10 10.80
N ALA A 31 -18.54 -4.77 10.86
CA ALA A 31 -17.94 -4.06 11.98
C ALA A 31 -18.66 -4.33 13.31
N ARG A 32 -20.00 -4.29 13.31
CA ARG A 32 -20.80 -4.59 14.51
C ARG A 32 -20.67 -6.04 14.94
N ALA A 33 -20.72 -6.99 13.99
CA ALA A 33 -20.58 -8.41 14.29
C ALA A 33 -19.16 -8.75 14.82
N LEU A 34 -18.13 -8.11 14.27
CA LEU A 34 -16.77 -8.23 14.76
C LEU A 34 -16.61 -7.65 16.18
N TYR A 35 -17.12 -6.44 16.42
CA TYR A 35 -17.11 -5.84 17.76
C TYR A 35 -17.79 -6.73 18.80
N SER A 36 -18.98 -7.26 18.48
CA SER A 36 -19.69 -8.19 19.35
C SER A 36 -18.87 -9.45 19.60
N THR A 37 -18.22 -10.02 18.58
CA THR A 37 -17.38 -11.21 18.73
C THR A 37 -16.13 -10.94 19.56
N LEU A 38 -15.50 -9.76 19.44
CA LEU A 38 -14.33 -9.40 20.23
C LEU A 38 -14.68 -9.24 21.72
N THR A 39 -15.79 -8.56 22.01
CA THR A 39 -16.20 -8.21 23.37
C THR A 39 -16.99 -9.30 24.10
N ASP A 40 -17.47 -10.31 23.37
CA ASP A 40 -18.21 -11.43 23.94
C ASP A 40 -17.30 -12.30 24.84
N PRO A 41 -17.63 -12.45 26.14
CA PRO A 41 -16.82 -13.21 27.09
C PRO A 41 -16.75 -14.72 26.81
N ASP A 42 -17.68 -15.25 26.01
CA ASP A 42 -17.74 -16.67 25.66
C ASP A 42 -16.89 -17.00 24.43
N THR A 43 -16.46 -15.96 23.70
CA THR A 43 -15.59 -16.08 22.53
C THR A 43 -14.24 -15.41 22.78
N CYS A 44 -14.06 -14.14 22.38
CA CYS A 44 -12.75 -13.47 22.47
C CYS A 44 -12.49 -12.80 23.82
N GLY A 45 -13.54 -12.36 24.52
CA GLY A 45 -13.46 -11.80 25.87
C GLY A 45 -12.57 -10.57 26.03
N TYR A 46 -12.40 -9.75 24.99
CA TYR A 46 -11.77 -8.44 25.10
C TYR A 46 -12.61 -7.57 26.04
N PRO A 47 -12.01 -6.84 27.00
CA PRO A 47 -12.76 -5.87 27.78
C PRO A 47 -13.42 -4.84 26.86
N ALA A 48 -14.73 -4.61 26.99
CA ALA A 48 -15.45 -3.65 26.16
C ALA A 48 -14.83 -2.23 26.25
N SER A 49 -14.27 -1.86 27.40
CA SER A 49 -13.54 -0.60 27.58
C SER A 49 -12.22 -0.52 26.80
N GLN A 50 -11.73 -1.61 26.22
CA GLN A 50 -10.51 -1.72 25.41
C GLN A 50 -10.81 -1.85 23.91
N VAL A 51 -12.08 -1.91 23.51
CA VAL A 51 -12.49 -2.02 22.11
C VAL A 51 -13.34 -0.81 21.74
N ALA A 52 -12.93 -0.08 20.70
CA ALA A 52 -13.73 1.00 20.11
C ALA A 52 -14.40 0.54 18.81
N LEU A 53 -15.62 1.00 18.58
CA LEU A 53 -16.37 0.80 17.34
C LEU A 53 -16.68 2.17 16.73
N LEU A 54 -16.33 2.38 15.47
CA LEU A 54 -16.68 3.56 14.68
C LEU A 54 -17.44 3.11 13.43
N CYS A 55 -18.71 3.51 13.29
CA CYS A 55 -19.55 3.11 12.16
C CYS A 55 -20.21 4.32 11.49
N GLY A 56 -20.45 4.19 10.18
CA GLY A 56 -21.20 5.19 9.41
C GLY A 56 -20.59 6.59 9.58
N ALA A 57 -21.43 7.57 9.94
CA ALA A 57 -21.02 8.97 10.09
C ALA A 57 -19.93 9.20 11.16
N GLU A 58 -19.84 8.36 12.19
CA GLU A 58 -18.86 8.49 13.27
C GLU A 58 -17.43 8.12 12.83
N ALA A 59 -17.29 7.39 11.72
CA ALA A 59 -16.01 6.93 11.20
C ALA A 59 -15.31 7.99 10.33
N SER A 60 -15.14 9.20 10.87
CA SER A 60 -14.39 10.28 10.22
C SER A 60 -12.88 10.07 10.35
N SER A 61 -12.10 10.71 9.48
CA SER A 61 -10.64 10.65 9.52
C SER A 61 -10.08 11.07 10.88
N SER A 62 -10.61 12.15 11.45
CA SER A 62 -10.19 12.66 12.76
C SER A 62 -10.55 11.70 13.90
N ALA A 63 -11.75 11.11 13.89
CA ALA A 63 -12.21 10.16 14.91
C ALA A 63 -11.36 8.89 14.90
N ILE A 64 -11.01 8.38 13.71
CA ILE A 64 -10.15 7.21 13.54
C ILE A 64 -8.74 7.49 14.09
N VAL A 65 -8.12 8.60 13.72
CA VAL A 65 -6.79 8.98 14.23
C VAL A 65 -6.79 9.15 15.75
N GLN A 66 -7.82 9.78 16.32
CA GLN A 66 -7.97 9.90 17.77
C GLN A 66 -8.15 8.54 18.45
N ALA A 67 -8.91 7.62 17.84
CA ALA A 67 -9.08 6.28 18.38
C ALA A 67 -7.76 5.48 18.38
N ILE A 68 -6.95 5.62 17.32
CA ILE A 68 -5.59 5.06 17.26
C ILE A 68 -4.71 5.68 18.35
N GLY A 69 -4.79 6.99 18.58
CA GLY A 69 -4.09 7.66 19.68
C GLY A 69 -4.44 7.07 21.05
N ARG A 70 -5.74 6.85 21.33
CA ARG A 70 -6.18 6.19 22.57
C ARG A 70 -5.64 4.76 22.73
N LEU A 71 -5.45 4.02 21.63
CA LEU A 71 -4.80 2.71 21.67
C LEU A 71 -3.31 2.86 22.01
N ALA A 72 -2.62 3.83 21.41
CA ALA A 72 -1.20 4.10 21.66
C ALA A 72 -0.92 4.48 23.14
N ASP A 73 -1.84 5.22 23.77
CA ASP A 73 -1.72 5.63 25.16
C ASP A 73 -1.90 4.44 26.13
N ARG A 74 -2.77 3.49 25.77
CA ARG A 74 -3.26 2.45 26.70
C ARG A 74 -2.62 1.08 26.50
N ALA A 75 -2.30 0.69 25.27
CA ALA A 75 -1.74 -0.62 24.98
C ALA A 75 -0.25 -0.66 25.32
N GLY A 76 0.13 -1.63 26.17
CA GLY A 76 1.52 -1.91 26.50
C GLY A 76 2.26 -2.62 25.36
N ARG A 77 3.58 -2.73 25.50
CA ARG A 77 4.48 -3.36 24.52
C ARG A 77 4.09 -4.80 24.17
N ASP A 78 3.64 -5.56 25.16
CA ASP A 78 3.37 -6.98 25.03
C ASP A 78 1.87 -7.29 24.87
N ASP A 79 1.02 -6.27 24.82
CA ASP A 79 -0.43 -6.40 24.59
C ASP A 79 -0.73 -6.62 23.11
N THR A 80 -1.86 -7.23 22.78
CA THR A 80 -2.30 -7.44 21.40
C THR A 80 -3.25 -6.33 20.97
N VAL A 81 -2.96 -5.68 19.86
CA VAL A 81 -3.81 -4.66 19.23
C VAL A 81 -4.36 -5.19 17.92
N LEU A 82 -5.69 -5.17 17.77
CA LEU A 82 -6.39 -5.49 16.53
C LEU A 82 -7.07 -4.24 15.97
N LEU A 83 -6.73 -3.84 14.76
CA LEU A 83 -7.42 -2.77 14.03
C LEU A 83 -8.07 -3.36 12.78
N ALA A 84 -9.37 -3.18 12.64
CA ALA A 84 -10.11 -3.62 11.47
C ALA A 84 -10.77 -2.44 10.76
N PHE A 85 -10.56 -2.33 9.45
CA PHE A 85 -11.18 -1.32 8.61
C PHE A 85 -11.99 -1.99 7.48
N GLY A 86 -13.26 -1.60 7.35
CA GLY A 86 -14.12 -1.95 6.23
C GLY A 86 -14.70 -0.70 5.57
N GLY A 87 -14.58 -0.58 4.24
CA GLY A 87 -15.06 0.58 3.50
C GLY A 87 -14.50 0.65 2.08
N HIS A 88 -14.51 1.86 1.50
CA HIS A 88 -13.85 2.13 0.22
C HIS A 88 -12.38 2.53 0.42
N GLY A 89 -11.56 2.28 -0.59
CA GLY A 89 -10.25 2.91 -0.75
C GLY A 89 -10.10 3.43 -2.17
N ALA A 90 -9.33 4.49 -2.39
CA ALA A 90 -8.99 4.96 -3.73
C ALA A 90 -7.73 5.83 -3.66
N PRO A 91 -6.98 6.02 -4.75
CA PRO A 91 -6.02 7.10 -4.85
C PRO A 91 -6.76 8.42 -4.68
N ASN A 92 -6.11 9.38 -4.03
CA ASN A 92 -6.53 10.76 -4.09
C ASN A 92 -6.01 11.44 -5.36
N GLU A 93 -6.33 12.71 -5.56
CA GLU A 93 -5.90 13.52 -6.72
C GLU A 93 -4.36 13.60 -6.86
N ARG A 94 -3.60 13.30 -5.80
CA ARG A 94 -2.13 13.18 -5.81
C ARG A 94 -1.62 11.74 -6.01
N ASN A 95 -2.50 10.82 -6.39
CA ASN A 95 -2.21 9.39 -6.52
C ASN A 95 -1.72 8.70 -5.22
N LEU A 96 -2.06 9.25 -4.05
CA LEU A 96 -1.81 8.59 -2.77
C LEU A 96 -3.01 7.74 -2.38
N TYR A 97 -2.79 6.47 -2.10
CA TYR A 97 -3.87 5.59 -1.65
C TYR A 97 -4.46 6.11 -0.34
N THR A 98 -5.79 6.18 -0.31
CA THR A 98 -6.57 6.82 0.75
C THR A 98 -7.75 5.91 1.06
N LEU A 99 -7.94 5.60 2.33
CA LEU A 99 -9.14 4.94 2.83
C LEU A 99 -10.25 5.98 2.93
N ALA A 100 -11.39 5.72 2.31
CA ALA A 100 -12.52 6.63 2.38
C ALA A 100 -13.17 6.53 3.76
N THR A 101 -13.17 7.64 4.48
CA THR A 101 -13.86 7.83 5.76
C THR A 101 -15.21 8.49 5.54
N SER A 102 -16.01 8.68 6.60
CA SER A 102 -17.35 9.28 6.46
C SER A 102 -17.34 10.72 5.90
N ASP A 103 -16.23 11.43 6.13
CA ASP A 103 -15.90 12.77 5.64
C ASP A 103 -15.10 12.76 4.32
N ALA A 104 -14.96 11.61 3.65
CA ALA A 104 -14.33 11.54 2.33
C ALA A 104 -15.25 12.11 1.24
N GLU A 105 -14.67 12.96 0.39
CA GLU A 105 -15.33 13.48 -0.80
C GLU A 105 -14.75 12.82 -2.04
N PHE A 106 -15.60 12.40 -2.97
CA PHE A 106 -15.16 11.77 -4.21
C PHE A 106 -15.18 12.79 -5.36
N CYS A 107 -14.12 12.77 -6.16
CA CYS A 107 -13.94 13.64 -7.33
C CYS A 107 -14.08 12.85 -8.64
N ALA A 108 -13.95 13.54 -9.77
CA ALA A 108 -13.97 12.91 -11.09
C ALA A 108 -12.91 11.80 -11.22
N GLY A 109 -13.25 10.73 -11.93
CA GLY A 109 -12.39 9.55 -12.03
C GLY A 109 -12.29 8.73 -10.75
N GLU A 110 -13.20 8.96 -9.79
CA GLU A 110 -13.39 8.16 -8.57
C GLU A 110 -12.21 8.22 -7.60
N HIS A 111 -11.41 9.28 -7.75
CA HIS A 111 -10.42 9.70 -6.77
C HIS A 111 -11.09 10.26 -5.52
N ILE A 112 -10.42 10.14 -4.39
CA ILE A 112 -10.78 10.88 -3.18
C ILE A 112 -10.18 12.29 -3.27
N ARG A 113 -10.95 13.32 -2.89
CA ARG A 113 -10.48 14.71 -2.87
C ARG A 113 -9.29 14.84 -1.93
N GLU A 114 -8.27 15.55 -2.36
CA GLU A 114 -7.14 15.83 -1.48
C GLU A 114 -7.59 16.51 -0.18
N GLY A 115 -7.08 16.04 0.97
CA GLY A 115 -7.46 16.56 2.29
C GLY A 115 -8.72 15.94 2.88
N SER A 116 -9.41 15.06 2.14
CA SER A 116 -10.51 14.23 2.65
C SER A 116 -10.09 12.76 2.69
N GLY A 117 -10.73 11.95 3.54
CA GLY A 117 -10.31 10.56 3.74
C GLY A 117 -9.02 10.41 4.55
N LEU A 118 -8.65 9.15 4.83
CA LEU A 118 -7.47 8.79 5.60
C LEU A 118 -6.41 8.21 4.68
N THR A 119 -5.38 8.99 4.37
CA THR A 119 -4.25 8.52 3.54
C THR A 119 -3.49 7.40 4.24
N ILE A 120 -2.88 6.50 3.46
CA ILE A 120 -2.02 5.45 4.02
C ILE A 120 -0.85 6.02 4.82
N ILE A 121 -0.34 7.20 4.45
CA ILE A 121 0.72 7.88 5.20
C ILE A 121 0.20 8.35 6.57
N GLN A 122 -0.98 8.97 6.64
CA GLN A 122 -1.58 9.37 7.91
C GLN A 122 -1.86 8.16 8.80
N LEU A 123 -2.39 7.07 8.24
CA LEU A 123 -2.62 5.83 8.97
C LEU A 123 -1.30 5.24 9.48
N ALA A 124 -0.27 5.12 8.65
CA ALA A 124 1.04 4.64 9.05
C ALA A 124 1.65 5.48 10.19
N ASN A 125 1.57 6.81 10.10
CA ASN A 125 2.06 7.72 11.13
C ASN A 125 1.29 7.58 12.45
N ALA A 126 -0.02 7.37 12.41
CA ALA A 126 -0.82 7.10 13.59
C ALA A 126 -0.45 5.75 14.22
N LEU A 127 -0.30 4.70 13.40
CA LEU A 127 0.07 3.36 13.87
C LEU A 127 1.47 3.33 14.51
N LYS A 128 2.42 4.15 14.04
CA LYS A 128 3.76 4.33 14.66
C LYS A 128 3.72 4.71 16.13
N GLN A 129 2.65 5.32 16.61
CA GLN A 129 2.51 5.68 18.02
C GLN A 129 2.18 4.47 18.91
N ILE A 130 1.64 3.39 18.34
CA ILE A 130 1.30 2.18 19.10
C ILE A 130 2.58 1.42 19.46
N ARG A 131 2.84 1.31 20.77
CA ARG A 131 4.02 0.64 21.34
C ARG A 131 3.96 -0.89 21.33
N SER A 132 2.78 -1.45 21.15
CA SER A 132 2.58 -2.90 21.08
C SER A 132 3.37 -3.52 19.92
N GLU A 133 4.09 -4.61 20.22
CA GLU A 133 4.77 -5.46 19.24
C GLU A 133 3.87 -6.64 18.79
N ARG A 134 2.56 -6.51 18.94
CA ARG A 134 1.56 -7.51 18.52
C ARG A 134 0.37 -6.78 17.89
N LEU A 135 0.60 -6.16 16.74
CA LEU A 135 -0.40 -5.36 16.04
C LEU A 135 -0.87 -6.08 14.77
N LEU A 136 -2.15 -6.45 14.75
CA LEU A 136 -2.83 -6.99 13.57
C LEU A 136 -3.72 -5.91 12.95
N LEU A 137 -3.43 -5.56 11.70
CA LEU A 137 -4.24 -4.70 10.85
C LEU A 137 -5.02 -5.57 9.86
N LEU A 138 -6.33 -5.38 9.79
CA LEU A 138 -7.25 -6.07 8.88
C LEU A 138 -7.88 -5.02 7.97
N ILE A 139 -7.66 -5.09 6.66
CA ILE A 139 -8.22 -4.13 5.69
C ILE A 139 -9.13 -4.86 4.69
N ASN A 140 -10.43 -4.61 4.82
CA ASN A 140 -11.46 -4.99 3.85
C ASN A 140 -11.90 -3.74 3.07
N ALA A 141 -11.02 -3.25 2.22
CA ALA A 141 -11.29 -2.10 1.37
C ALA A 141 -11.11 -2.46 -0.11
N CYS A 142 -12.13 -2.16 -0.91
CA CYS A 142 -12.08 -2.23 -2.37
C CYS A 142 -11.86 -0.82 -2.94
N PHE A 143 -11.26 -0.76 -4.13
CA PHE A 143 -11.21 0.47 -4.92
C PHE A 143 -12.64 1.00 -5.13
N ALA A 144 -12.89 2.26 -4.79
CA ALA A 144 -14.16 2.95 -4.99
C ALA A 144 -14.47 3.26 -6.47
N GLY A 145 -13.61 2.80 -7.38
CA GLY A 145 -13.68 3.10 -8.79
C GLY A 145 -14.52 2.12 -9.60
N GLN A 146 -15.81 2.43 -9.65
CA GLN A 146 -16.82 2.24 -10.70
C GLN A 146 -18.14 1.91 -10.05
N THR A 147 -18.66 2.87 -9.27
CA THR A 147 -20.11 2.99 -9.13
C THR A 147 -20.61 3.57 -10.45
N SER A 148 -20.93 2.72 -11.44
CA SER A 148 -21.55 3.19 -12.68
C SER A 148 -22.95 3.73 -12.36
N ALA A 149 -23.01 5.04 -12.16
CA ALA A 149 -24.22 5.83 -12.16
C ALA A 149 -24.76 5.94 -13.60
N LEU A 150 -25.16 4.81 -14.21
CA LEU A 150 -26.00 4.77 -15.40
C LEU A 150 -26.97 3.59 -15.28
N ALA A 151 -27.89 3.68 -14.33
CA ALA A 151 -29.10 2.88 -14.32
C ALA A 151 -30.02 3.33 -15.46
N GLY A 152 -29.70 2.91 -16.68
CA GLY A 152 -30.44 3.21 -17.88
C GLY A 152 -30.40 2.03 -18.85
N ARG A 153 -31.47 1.23 -18.83
CA ARG A 153 -31.90 0.28 -19.88
C ARG A 153 -31.09 -1.02 -20.05
N GLY A 154 -31.54 -2.06 -19.34
CA GLY A 154 -31.91 -3.34 -19.99
C GLY A 154 -30.82 -4.25 -20.57
N GLY A 155 -29.55 -4.12 -20.19
CA GLY A 155 -28.49 -5.06 -20.57
C GLY A 155 -27.77 -5.64 -19.35
N LEU A 156 -27.79 -6.97 -19.19
CA LEU A 156 -26.90 -7.66 -18.26
C LEU A 156 -25.48 -7.63 -18.83
N ARG A 157 -24.63 -6.70 -18.39
CA ARG A 157 -23.18 -6.90 -18.49
C ARG A 157 -22.35 -6.05 -17.51
N GLU A 158 -21.62 -6.79 -16.68
CA GLU A 158 -20.37 -6.53 -15.94
C GLU A 158 -20.16 -5.14 -15.29
N PRO A 159 -20.29 -5.02 -13.95
CA PRO A 159 -19.69 -3.91 -13.23
C PRO A 159 -18.16 -4.00 -13.28
N SER A 160 -17.56 -2.89 -13.71
CA SER A 160 -16.15 -2.65 -13.99
C SER A 160 -15.29 -2.46 -12.73
N SER A 161 -13.97 -2.52 -12.96
CA SER A 161 -12.83 -2.88 -12.12
C SER A 161 -12.48 -2.01 -10.90
N GLY A 162 -12.39 -2.64 -9.72
CA GLY A 162 -11.72 -2.07 -8.54
C GLY A 162 -10.67 -3.01 -7.91
N SER A 163 -9.46 -2.51 -7.64
CA SER A 163 -8.34 -3.21 -6.98
C SER A 163 -8.38 -3.11 -5.44
N ALA A 164 -7.77 -4.05 -4.71
CA ALA A 164 -7.57 -3.92 -3.26
C ALA A 164 -6.44 -2.93 -2.92
N LEU A 165 -6.08 -2.81 -1.64
CA LEU A 165 -4.90 -2.07 -1.19
C LEU A 165 -3.63 -2.57 -1.95
N PRO A 166 -2.91 -1.70 -2.68
CA PRO A 166 -1.70 -2.10 -3.38
C PRO A 166 -0.59 -2.52 -2.41
N ASP A 167 0.20 -3.51 -2.82
CA ASP A 167 1.28 -4.10 -2.03
C ASP A 167 2.25 -3.06 -1.44
N ARG A 168 2.69 -2.09 -2.25
CA ARG A 168 3.59 -1.02 -1.81
C ARG A 168 3.00 -0.12 -0.74
N GLU A 169 1.69 0.08 -0.76
CA GLU A 169 1.00 0.88 0.24
C GLU A 169 0.76 0.07 1.52
N GLY A 170 0.52 -1.24 1.39
CA GLY A 170 0.53 -2.18 2.52
C GLY A 170 1.87 -2.22 3.25
N ASP A 171 2.98 -2.23 2.51
CA ASP A 171 4.34 -2.24 3.08
C ASP A 171 4.59 -1.00 3.96
N ARG A 172 4.06 0.17 3.58
CA ARG A 172 4.14 1.41 4.38
C ARG A 172 3.42 1.34 5.72
N LEU A 173 2.38 0.50 5.85
CA LEU A 173 1.68 0.31 7.12
C LEU A 173 2.48 -0.55 8.10
N LEU A 174 3.33 -1.43 7.54
CA LEU A 174 4.22 -2.31 8.29
C LEU A 174 5.57 -1.67 8.60
N ALA A 175 5.84 -0.51 8.00
CA ALA A 175 7.01 0.32 8.22
C ALA A 175 7.37 0.57 9.68
N ASP A 176 8.68 0.55 9.95
CA ASP A 176 9.33 1.12 11.14
C ASP A 176 8.78 0.64 12.49
N ALA A 177 8.25 -0.58 12.54
CA ALA A 177 7.72 -1.17 13.76
C ALA A 177 7.94 -2.67 13.81
N LYS A 178 8.09 -3.20 15.02
CA LYS A 178 8.19 -4.64 15.26
C LYS A 178 6.80 -5.23 15.41
N GLY A 179 6.65 -6.50 15.01
CA GLY A 179 5.46 -7.26 15.41
C GLY A 179 4.16 -6.83 14.75
N ARG A 180 4.23 -6.25 13.54
CA ARG A 180 3.06 -5.90 12.76
C ARG A 180 2.72 -6.96 11.72
N ALA A 181 1.43 -7.23 11.59
CA ALA A 181 0.84 -8.04 10.55
C ALA A 181 -0.29 -7.27 9.88
N LEU A 182 -0.41 -7.39 8.56
CA LEU A 182 -1.49 -6.84 7.75
C LEU A 182 -2.17 -8.00 7.02
N ILE A 183 -3.48 -8.13 7.17
CA ILE A 183 -4.30 -8.99 6.32
C ILE A 183 -5.20 -8.13 5.47
N THR A 184 -5.13 -8.30 4.15
CA THR A 184 -6.09 -7.69 3.21
C THR A 184 -7.14 -8.71 2.80
N ALA A 185 -8.37 -8.26 2.55
CA ALA A 185 -9.48 -9.14 2.19
C ALA A 185 -9.32 -9.82 0.81
N SER A 186 -8.52 -9.25 -0.08
CA SER A 186 -8.20 -9.79 -1.40
C SER A 186 -6.79 -9.36 -1.83
N ARG A 187 -6.26 -9.98 -2.88
CA ARG A 187 -5.06 -9.49 -3.58
C ARG A 187 -5.33 -8.14 -4.23
N ALA A 188 -4.25 -7.40 -4.50
CA ALA A 188 -4.33 -6.10 -5.18
C ALA A 188 -5.05 -6.17 -6.54
N ASP A 189 -4.97 -7.29 -7.26
CA ASP A 189 -5.62 -7.52 -8.55
C ASP A 189 -7.00 -8.20 -8.45
N GLN A 190 -7.49 -8.46 -7.23
CA GLN A 190 -8.75 -9.17 -6.96
C GLN A 190 -9.78 -8.31 -6.22
N ARG A 191 -11.05 -8.73 -6.31
CA ARG A 191 -12.20 -8.09 -5.66
C ARG A 191 -12.47 -8.68 -4.27
N SER A 192 -13.07 -7.89 -3.38
CA SER A 192 -13.72 -8.40 -2.15
C SER A 192 -15.23 -8.48 -2.35
N PHE A 193 -15.81 -9.65 -2.08
CA PHE A 193 -17.21 -9.95 -2.39
C PHE A 193 -18.12 -9.92 -1.16
N PHE A 194 -19.35 -9.50 -1.40
CA PHE A 194 -20.46 -9.59 -0.47
C PHE A 194 -21.77 -9.82 -1.23
N GLN A 195 -22.77 -10.36 -0.54
CA GLN A 195 -24.12 -10.55 -1.08
C GLN A 195 -25.10 -9.77 -0.22
N ARG A 196 -26.13 -9.17 -0.83
CA ARG A 196 -27.06 -8.27 -0.11
C ARG A 196 -27.89 -9.02 0.95
N GLU A 197 -28.19 -10.27 0.67
CA GLU A 197 -29.01 -11.17 1.47
C GLU A 197 -28.23 -11.80 2.62
N GLN A 198 -26.89 -11.77 2.55
CA GLN A 198 -26.04 -12.28 3.62
C GLN A 198 -25.88 -11.25 4.75
N PRO A 199 -25.74 -11.71 6.00
CA PRO A 199 -25.59 -10.83 7.15
C PRO A 199 -24.25 -10.09 7.15
N THR A 200 -23.22 -10.66 6.52
CA THR A 200 -21.82 -10.23 6.54
C THR A 200 -21.17 -10.46 5.17
N SER A 201 -20.04 -9.80 4.89
CA SER A 201 -19.23 -10.09 3.71
C SER A 201 -18.51 -11.44 3.84
N ALA A 202 -18.00 -11.98 2.73
CA ALA A 202 -17.26 -13.25 2.75
C ALA A 202 -16.05 -13.18 3.70
N PHE A 203 -15.32 -12.06 3.67
CA PHE A 203 -14.20 -11.81 4.56
C PHE A 203 -14.66 -11.58 6.02
N GLY A 204 -15.70 -10.77 6.22
CA GLY A 204 -16.26 -10.50 7.55
C GLY A 204 -16.69 -11.78 8.26
N GLN A 205 -17.43 -12.65 7.57
CA GLN A 205 -17.86 -13.94 8.11
C GLN A 205 -16.68 -14.85 8.46
N ALA A 206 -15.70 -14.96 7.55
CA ALA A 206 -14.52 -15.80 7.78
C ALA A 206 -13.67 -15.32 8.98
N LEU A 207 -13.54 -14.00 9.15
CA LEU A 207 -12.87 -13.42 10.31
C LEU A 207 -13.62 -13.72 11.61
N ILE A 208 -14.94 -13.56 11.63
CA ILE A 208 -15.78 -13.85 12.80
C ILE A 208 -15.67 -15.33 13.18
N ASP A 209 -15.79 -16.24 12.20
CA ASP A 209 -15.69 -17.68 12.44
C ASP A 209 -14.31 -18.07 12.95
N GLY A 210 -13.25 -17.51 12.37
CA GLY A 210 -11.88 -17.72 12.85
C GLY A 210 -11.65 -17.23 14.27
N LEU A 211 -12.18 -16.05 14.63
CA LEU A 211 -12.11 -15.50 15.99
C LEU A 211 -12.97 -16.28 17.01
N ARG A 212 -13.98 -17.03 16.53
CA ARG A 212 -14.72 -18.00 17.35
C ARG A 212 -14.02 -19.35 17.48
N GLY A 213 -12.87 -19.53 16.84
CA GLY A 213 -12.09 -20.76 16.85
C GLY A 213 -12.60 -21.84 15.88
N VAL A 214 -13.51 -21.49 14.96
CA VAL A 214 -14.06 -22.47 14.02
C VAL A 214 -12.96 -22.99 13.09
N GLY A 215 -12.68 -24.29 13.18
CA GLY A 215 -11.63 -24.93 12.38
C GLY A 215 -10.21 -24.58 12.82
N ILE A 216 -10.02 -24.03 14.03
CA ILE A 216 -8.72 -23.79 14.65
C ILE A 216 -8.55 -24.76 15.82
N SER A 217 -7.32 -25.23 16.03
CA SER A 217 -7.01 -26.17 17.11
C SER A 217 -7.00 -25.46 18.48
N PRO A 218 -7.63 -26.03 19.53
CA PRO A 218 -7.63 -25.44 20.87
C PRO A 218 -6.32 -25.66 21.65
N GLN A 219 -5.35 -26.37 21.10
CA GLN A 219 -4.19 -26.91 21.84
C GLN A 219 -3.30 -25.85 22.52
N SER A 220 -3.17 -24.67 21.92
CA SER A 220 -2.39 -23.56 22.50
C SER A 220 -3.19 -22.75 23.53
N GLY A 221 -4.52 -22.89 23.54
CA GLY A 221 -5.40 -22.00 24.28
C GLY A 221 -5.68 -20.65 23.65
N TYR A 222 -5.09 -20.38 22.49
CA TYR A 222 -5.23 -19.12 21.77
C TYR A 222 -5.45 -19.36 20.28
N ILE A 223 -6.25 -18.49 19.67
CA ILE A 223 -6.28 -18.27 18.24
C ILE A 223 -5.03 -17.45 17.90
N GLY A 224 -4.06 -18.09 17.27
CA GLY A 224 -2.83 -17.44 16.80
C GLY A 224 -3.03 -16.73 15.47
N LEU A 225 -2.21 -15.71 15.18
CA LEU A 225 -2.22 -14.97 13.92
C LEU A 225 -2.23 -15.89 12.67
N PHE A 226 -1.33 -16.88 12.64
CA PHE A 226 -1.18 -17.76 11.49
C PHE A 226 -2.38 -18.72 11.31
N ASP A 227 -2.92 -19.25 12.39
CA ASP A 227 -4.11 -20.10 12.34
C ASP A 227 -5.34 -19.28 11.91
N LEU A 228 -5.46 -18.04 12.41
CA LEU A 228 -6.50 -17.11 12.01
C LEU A 228 -6.41 -16.78 10.52
N TYR A 229 -5.22 -16.43 10.01
CA TYR A 229 -5.03 -16.16 8.59
C TYR A 229 -5.34 -17.39 7.73
N GLY A 230 -4.82 -18.56 8.10
CA GLY A 230 -5.08 -19.81 7.37
C GLY A 230 -6.58 -20.11 7.28
N ARG A 231 -7.31 -19.92 8.39
CA ARG A 231 -8.77 -20.08 8.40
C ARG A 231 -9.48 -19.07 7.50
N ILE A 232 -9.12 -17.79 7.61
CA ILE A 232 -9.71 -16.72 6.78
C ILE A 232 -9.48 -17.03 5.31
N TYR A 233 -8.24 -17.33 4.92
CA TYR A 233 -7.87 -17.64 3.55
C TYR A 233 -8.70 -18.79 2.97
N THR A 234 -8.69 -19.95 3.65
CA THR A 234 -9.39 -21.14 3.16
C THR A 234 -10.89 -20.90 3.03
N GLN A 235 -11.51 -20.26 4.03
CA GLN A 235 -12.95 -20.02 4.02
C GLN A 235 -13.36 -19.03 2.92
N VAL A 236 -12.64 -17.92 2.76
CA VAL A 236 -12.92 -16.92 1.72
C VAL A 236 -12.73 -17.53 0.33
N ALA A 237 -11.56 -18.13 0.06
CA ALA A 237 -11.24 -18.68 -1.25
C ALA A 237 -12.23 -19.77 -1.66
N HIS A 238 -12.60 -20.67 -0.75
CA HIS A 238 -13.60 -21.71 -1.02
C HIS A 238 -15.00 -21.11 -1.25
N HIS A 239 -15.43 -20.17 -0.41
CA HIS A 239 -16.75 -19.54 -0.54
C HIS A 239 -16.91 -18.82 -1.88
N THR A 240 -15.93 -18.00 -2.26
CA THR A 240 -16.01 -17.25 -3.53
C THR A 240 -15.84 -18.15 -4.75
N ALA A 241 -14.97 -19.17 -4.67
CA ALA A 241 -14.80 -20.13 -5.77
C ALA A 241 -16.10 -20.91 -6.06
N SER A 242 -16.86 -21.26 -5.01
CA SER A 242 -18.17 -21.92 -5.18
C SER A 242 -19.20 -21.05 -5.91
N GLN A 243 -18.93 -19.75 -6.04
CA GLN A 243 -19.75 -18.76 -6.76
C GLN A 243 -19.13 -18.32 -8.08
N GLY A 244 -18.08 -19.01 -8.55
CA GLY A 244 -17.36 -18.65 -9.78
C GLY A 244 -16.44 -17.42 -9.67
N ASN A 245 -16.15 -16.97 -8.44
CA ASN A 245 -15.33 -15.78 -8.17
C ASN A 245 -13.98 -16.15 -7.54
N SER A 246 -12.97 -15.29 -7.70
CA SER A 246 -11.66 -15.44 -7.05
C SER A 246 -11.45 -14.31 -6.05
N GLN A 247 -11.25 -14.68 -4.79
CA GLN A 247 -10.87 -13.78 -3.71
C GLN A 247 -9.89 -14.50 -2.78
N GLU A 248 -8.66 -14.01 -2.72
CA GLU A 248 -7.60 -14.58 -1.91
C GLU A 248 -7.09 -13.53 -0.92
N PRO A 249 -7.42 -13.67 0.37
CA PRO A 249 -6.84 -12.82 1.41
C PRO A 249 -5.32 -12.92 1.43
N THR A 250 -4.63 -11.81 1.63
CA THR A 250 -3.15 -11.79 1.72
C THR A 250 -2.71 -11.54 3.15
N LEU A 251 -1.55 -12.06 3.53
CA LEU A 251 -0.89 -11.76 4.80
C LEU A 251 0.46 -11.10 4.50
N SER A 252 0.66 -9.88 4.98
CA SER A 252 1.95 -9.19 4.94
C SER A 252 2.48 -9.05 6.36
N LEU A 253 3.76 -9.35 6.57
CA LEU A 253 4.41 -9.36 7.87
C LEU A 253 5.64 -8.49 7.83
N VAL A 254 5.95 -7.84 8.96
CA VAL A 254 7.33 -7.36 9.16
C VAL A 254 8.26 -8.58 9.23
N ALA A 255 9.39 -8.53 8.53
CA ALA A 255 10.35 -9.63 8.50
C ALA A 255 10.75 -10.07 9.93
N GLY A 256 10.68 -11.38 10.19
CA GLY A 256 10.98 -11.96 11.50
C GLY A 256 9.81 -12.00 12.48
N VAL A 257 8.63 -11.52 12.11
CA VAL A 257 7.41 -11.65 12.93
C VAL A 257 6.90 -13.10 12.89
N GLY A 258 6.84 -13.70 14.08
CA GLY A 258 6.17 -14.98 14.34
C GLY A 258 4.69 -14.80 14.67
N SER A 259 4.01 -15.92 14.90
CA SER A 259 2.61 -15.88 15.32
C SER A 259 2.50 -15.41 16.77
N PHE A 260 1.42 -14.68 17.08
CA PHE A 260 1.12 -14.15 18.41
C PHE A 260 -0.38 -14.32 18.73
N PRO A 261 -0.79 -14.28 20.01
CA PRO A 261 -2.19 -14.51 20.39
C PRO A 261 -3.08 -13.36 19.92
N ILE A 262 -4.14 -13.69 19.18
CA ILE A 262 -5.19 -12.75 18.76
C ILE A 262 -6.38 -12.83 19.72
N ALA A 263 -6.81 -14.03 20.08
CA ALA A 263 -7.91 -14.22 21.01
C ALA A 263 -7.72 -15.53 21.79
N PRO A 264 -8.30 -15.68 22.98
CA PRO A 264 -8.40 -16.98 23.63
C PRO A 264 -9.25 -17.92 22.78
N HIS A 265 -8.92 -19.21 22.82
CA HIS A 265 -9.75 -20.23 22.21
C HIS A 265 -10.79 -20.72 23.22
N SER A 266 -12.08 -20.54 22.94
CA SER A 266 -13.20 -20.86 23.87
C SER A 266 -13.23 -22.34 24.30
N GLY A 267 -12.90 -23.25 23.38
CA GLY A 267 -12.79 -24.69 23.65
C GLY A 267 -11.51 -25.17 24.37
N ALA A 268 -10.64 -24.28 24.83
CA ALA A 268 -9.37 -24.67 25.43
C ALA A 268 -9.42 -24.82 26.96
N THR A 269 -8.74 -25.86 27.46
CA THR A 269 -8.62 -26.15 28.89
C THR A 269 -7.35 -25.56 29.52
N THR A 270 -6.36 -25.16 28.71
CA THR A 270 -5.11 -24.52 29.15
C THR A 270 -4.77 -23.37 28.22
N ARG A 271 -3.93 -22.43 28.68
CA ARG A 271 -3.47 -21.27 27.90
C ARG A 271 -1.96 -21.21 27.95
N ASP A 272 -1.33 -21.41 26.80
CA ASP A 272 0.12 -21.49 26.66
C ASP A 272 0.55 -20.82 25.35
N GLU A 273 1.01 -19.58 25.46
CA GLU A 273 1.49 -18.81 24.30
C GLU A 273 2.68 -19.49 23.61
N THR A 274 3.45 -20.33 24.30
CA THR A 274 4.61 -21.05 23.71
C THR A 274 4.18 -22.13 22.71
N LYS A 275 2.93 -22.58 22.81
CA LYS A 275 2.32 -23.57 21.90
C LYS A 275 1.65 -22.93 20.69
N ILE A 276 1.61 -21.60 20.58
CA ILE A 276 1.09 -20.94 19.38
C ILE A 276 1.95 -21.34 18.19
N SER A 277 1.29 -21.80 17.13
CA SER A 277 1.96 -22.27 15.91
C SER A 277 2.85 -21.18 15.35
N GLN A 278 4.16 -21.41 15.39
CA GLN A 278 5.14 -20.56 14.71
C GLN A 278 5.29 -20.93 13.22
N ALA A 279 4.75 -22.08 12.82
CA ALA A 279 4.81 -22.50 11.43
C ALA A 279 3.89 -21.61 10.58
N ARG A 280 4.46 -21.00 9.56
CA ARG A 280 3.72 -20.18 8.62
C ARG A 280 2.67 -21.02 7.88
N PRO A 281 1.48 -20.47 7.62
CA PRO A 281 0.48 -21.15 6.81
C PRO A 281 1.07 -21.50 5.45
N LYS A 282 0.81 -22.72 4.98
CA LYS A 282 1.23 -23.18 3.64
C LYS A 282 0.23 -22.76 2.55
N VAL A 283 -0.69 -21.87 2.89
CA VAL A 283 -1.80 -21.43 2.06
C VAL A 283 -1.74 -19.91 1.90
N GLY A 284 -2.20 -19.43 0.75
CA GLY A 284 -2.30 -18.01 0.44
C GLY A 284 -0.97 -17.30 0.18
N LEU A 285 -1.09 -15.99 -0.08
CA LEU A 285 0.05 -15.13 -0.33
C LEU A 285 0.54 -14.54 1.00
N ILE A 286 1.74 -14.97 1.42
CA ILE A 286 2.43 -14.43 2.58
C ILE A 286 3.64 -13.62 2.11
N ARG A 287 3.71 -12.34 2.49
CA ARG A 287 4.78 -11.41 2.13
C ARG A 287 5.58 -11.01 3.37
N ASP A 288 6.90 -11.00 3.26
CA ASP A 288 7.81 -10.40 4.24
C ASP A 288 8.21 -9.00 3.80
N VAL A 289 8.00 -8.02 4.66
CA VAL A 289 8.39 -6.63 4.47
C VAL A 289 9.66 -6.37 5.27
N GLN A 290 10.77 -6.12 4.57
CA GLN A 290 12.02 -5.77 5.22
C GLN A 290 11.96 -4.34 5.78
N LEU A 291 12.36 -4.16 7.04
CA LEU A 291 12.40 -2.86 7.72
C LEU A 291 13.30 -1.85 7.00
N SER A 292 14.40 -2.29 6.39
CA SER A 292 15.35 -1.42 5.67
C SER A 292 14.81 -0.85 4.36
N ILE A 293 13.88 -1.55 3.69
CA ILE A 293 13.21 -1.09 2.47
C ILE A 293 12.13 -0.06 2.81
N SER A 294 11.65 -0.07 4.06
CA SER A 294 10.62 0.85 4.52
C SER A 294 11.11 2.27 4.82
N ASN A 295 12.43 2.45 5.02
CA ASN A 295 13.04 3.76 5.31
C ASN A 295 13.19 4.67 4.06
N GLN A 296 12.79 4.21 2.86
CA GLN A 296 12.96 4.98 1.63
C GLN A 296 11.74 5.83 1.21
N VAL A 297 10.78 6.05 2.12
CA VAL A 297 9.71 7.03 1.90
C VAL A 297 9.55 7.92 3.13
N ILE A 298 10.51 8.83 3.29
CA ILE A 298 10.30 10.06 4.04
C ILE A 298 10.64 11.18 3.05
N ASP A 299 9.76 12.17 2.94
CA ASP A 299 9.92 13.39 2.14
C ASP A 299 9.47 13.38 0.66
N ASN A 300 8.35 12.72 0.37
CA ASN A 300 7.56 12.93 -0.86
C ASN A 300 8.31 12.75 -2.20
N ARG A 301 9.47 12.08 -2.19
CA ARG A 301 10.20 11.66 -3.38
C ARG A 301 10.11 10.14 -3.51
N LYS A 302 9.71 9.67 -4.70
CA LYS A 302 9.81 8.24 -5.05
C LYS A 302 11.29 7.88 -5.13
N VAL A 303 11.83 7.30 -4.07
CA VAL A 303 13.13 6.63 -4.10
C VAL A 303 12.88 5.18 -4.50
N ILE A 304 13.38 4.77 -5.67
CA ILE A 304 13.55 3.36 -6.00
C ILE A 304 15.04 3.16 -6.18
N ASP A 305 15.68 2.64 -5.14
CA ASP A 305 17.08 2.23 -5.15
C ASP A 305 17.14 0.71 -5.38
N PHE A 306 17.60 0.29 -6.57
CA PHE A 306 17.83 -1.13 -6.85
C PHE A 306 19.20 -1.61 -6.39
N GLY A 307 20.08 -0.72 -5.91
CA GLY A 307 21.49 -1.01 -5.69
C GLY A 307 22.07 -1.84 -6.84
N SER A 308 22.60 -3.01 -6.51
CA SER A 308 22.84 -4.12 -7.44
C SER A 308 21.86 -5.26 -7.14
N ALA A 309 20.88 -5.48 -8.01
CA ALA A 309 19.93 -6.59 -7.89
C ALA A 309 20.19 -7.64 -8.98
N GLN A 310 20.07 -8.93 -8.66
CA GLN A 310 20.33 -10.02 -9.61
C GLN A 310 19.10 -10.93 -9.75
N ILE A 311 18.66 -11.17 -10.99
CA ILE A 311 17.61 -12.15 -11.32
C ILE A 311 18.20 -13.09 -12.36
N GLY A 312 18.48 -14.34 -11.97
CA GLY A 312 19.18 -15.30 -12.83
C GLY A 312 20.60 -14.84 -13.18
N SER A 313 20.98 -14.89 -14.46
CA SER A 313 22.25 -14.36 -14.98
C SER A 313 22.25 -12.86 -15.23
N MET A 314 21.15 -12.17 -14.91
CA MET A 314 20.93 -10.77 -15.25
C MET A 314 21.11 -9.89 -14.02
N THR A 315 22.00 -8.90 -14.12
CA THR A 315 22.25 -7.91 -13.05
C THR A 315 21.65 -6.57 -13.43
N PHE A 316 20.92 -5.96 -12.51
CA PHE A 316 20.32 -4.64 -12.65
C PHE A 316 21.06 -3.64 -11.78
N LYS A 317 21.38 -2.46 -12.32
CA LYS A 317 22.07 -1.38 -11.61
C LYS A 317 21.43 -0.03 -11.98
N GLY A 318 21.19 0.83 -11.00
CA GLY A 318 20.74 2.22 -11.19
C GLY A 318 19.87 2.77 -10.06
N ASP A 319 19.93 4.10 -9.87
CA ASP A 319 19.17 4.87 -8.89
C ASP A 319 18.13 5.79 -9.56
N ILE A 320 16.85 5.44 -9.45
CA ILE A 320 15.76 6.27 -10.03
C ILE A 320 15.62 7.60 -9.26
N ALA A 321 16.02 7.67 -7.99
CA ALA A 321 15.96 8.89 -7.17
C ALA A 321 16.92 9.97 -7.68
N GLN A 322 18.02 9.58 -8.34
CA GLN A 322 18.94 10.48 -9.05
C GLN A 322 18.62 10.60 -10.55
N GLY A 323 17.59 9.90 -11.04
CA GLY A 323 17.21 9.89 -12.45
C GLY A 323 18.10 8.98 -13.30
N ASP A 324 18.59 7.84 -12.81
CA ASP A 324 19.24 6.84 -13.66
C ASP A 324 18.21 6.05 -14.49
N ILE A 325 18.66 5.54 -15.64
CA ILE A 325 17.97 4.46 -16.35
C ILE A 325 18.37 3.15 -15.67
N ILE A 326 17.42 2.25 -15.38
CA ILE A 326 17.74 0.88 -14.95
C ILE A 326 18.52 0.19 -16.08
N LYS A 327 19.81 -0.09 -15.86
CA LYS A 327 20.65 -0.83 -16.80
C LYS A 327 20.58 -2.32 -16.47
N ALA A 328 20.30 -3.17 -17.46
CA ALA A 328 20.32 -4.62 -17.32
C ALA A 328 21.56 -5.19 -18.01
N TYR A 329 22.33 -5.99 -17.29
CA TYR A 329 23.56 -6.63 -17.76
C TYR A 329 23.39 -8.14 -17.77
N TYR A 330 23.70 -8.78 -18.89
CA TYR A 330 23.68 -10.25 -19.01
C TYR A 330 25.09 -10.80 -18.75
N GLY A 331 25.25 -11.67 -17.75
CA GLY A 331 26.55 -12.26 -17.38
C GLY A 331 27.32 -11.54 -16.27
N GLY A 332 26.66 -10.67 -15.50
CA GLY A 332 27.25 -9.89 -14.40
C GLY A 332 27.42 -8.40 -14.72
N ALA A 333 27.32 -7.53 -13.71
CA ALA A 333 27.56 -6.10 -13.88
C ALA A 333 29.06 -5.79 -14.03
N PRO A 334 29.45 -4.84 -14.90
CA PRO A 334 30.84 -4.40 -15.03
C PRO A 334 31.34 -3.76 -13.71
N THR A 335 32.64 -3.87 -13.45
CA THR A 335 33.30 -3.37 -12.23
C THR A 335 33.30 -1.83 -12.12
N SER A 336 33.07 -1.13 -13.23
CA SER A 336 32.89 0.33 -13.31
C SER A 336 31.58 0.65 -14.04
N ASP A 337 30.86 1.70 -13.63
CA ASP A 337 29.65 2.10 -14.34
C ASP A 337 30.03 2.70 -15.71
N PRO A 338 29.36 2.35 -16.82
CA PRO A 338 29.61 3.01 -18.11
C PRO A 338 29.33 4.53 -18.08
N ASP A 339 28.62 5.05 -17.08
CA ASP A 339 28.49 6.51 -16.87
C ASP A 339 29.69 7.15 -16.14
N ASP A 340 30.65 6.35 -15.61
CA ASP A 340 31.92 6.82 -15.05
C ASP A 340 33.01 7.03 -16.12
N ALA A 341 32.70 6.73 -17.39
CA ALA A 341 33.61 6.96 -18.51
C ALA A 341 33.78 8.48 -18.78
N PRO A 342 34.95 8.93 -19.29
CA PRO A 342 35.15 10.33 -19.64
C PRO A 342 34.06 10.84 -20.59
N LEU A 343 33.28 11.83 -20.13
CA LEU A 343 32.23 12.46 -20.92
C LEU A 343 32.86 13.29 -22.06
N ASP A 344 32.58 12.90 -23.30
CA ASP A 344 32.91 13.68 -24.50
C ASP A 344 31.67 14.49 -24.94
N PRO A 345 31.62 15.81 -24.70
CA PRO A 345 30.46 16.64 -25.00
C PRO A 345 30.00 16.57 -26.46
N LEU A 346 30.91 16.38 -27.42
CA LEU A 346 30.57 16.27 -28.85
C LEU A 346 29.82 14.96 -29.17
N LYS A 347 30.08 13.90 -28.42
CA LYS A 347 29.40 12.60 -28.59
C LYS A 347 28.11 12.49 -27.80
N GLU A 348 28.03 13.18 -26.66
CA GLU A 348 26.91 13.04 -25.73
C GLU A 348 25.75 13.98 -26.04
N LEU A 349 26.00 15.21 -26.50
CA LEU A 349 24.93 16.17 -26.81
C LEU A 349 23.96 15.67 -27.91
N PRO A 350 24.41 15.04 -29.02
CA PRO A 350 23.48 14.50 -30.04
C PRO A 350 22.58 13.38 -29.49
N LYS A 351 23.13 12.51 -28.63
CA LYS A 351 22.36 11.44 -27.98
C LYS A 351 21.30 12.02 -27.05
N LEU A 352 21.66 13.04 -26.27
CA LEU A 352 20.73 13.72 -25.38
C LEU A 352 19.65 14.48 -26.15
N GLN A 353 19.98 15.11 -27.27
CA GLN A 353 19.00 15.75 -28.15
C GLN A 353 17.93 14.74 -28.64
N GLN A 354 18.38 13.63 -29.22
CA GLN A 354 17.46 12.60 -29.73
C GLN A 354 16.62 12.00 -28.60
N ARG A 355 17.22 11.82 -27.42
CA ARG A 355 16.53 11.30 -26.24
C ARG A 355 15.42 12.25 -25.78
N VAL A 356 15.69 13.55 -25.72
CA VAL A 356 14.71 14.56 -25.32
C VAL A 356 13.57 14.65 -26.34
N SER A 357 13.89 14.64 -27.65
CA SER A 357 12.88 14.82 -28.71
C SER A 357 11.84 13.71 -28.81
N VAL A 358 12.11 12.52 -28.26
CA VAL A 358 11.17 11.38 -28.30
C VAL A 358 10.40 11.17 -26.99
N ALA A 359 10.60 12.05 -26.00
CA ALA A 359 9.91 11.94 -24.72
C ALA A 359 8.39 12.14 -24.90
N ARG A 360 7.60 11.28 -24.25
CA ARG A 360 6.12 11.29 -24.30
C ARG A 360 5.54 11.64 -22.94
N ASN A 361 4.26 12.04 -22.92
CA ASN A 361 3.53 12.42 -21.71
C ASN A 361 4.15 13.62 -20.99
N VAL A 362 4.56 14.63 -21.76
CA VAL A 362 5.11 15.91 -21.31
C VAL A 362 4.54 17.01 -22.20
N ASP A 363 4.70 18.27 -21.80
CA ASP A 363 4.45 19.42 -22.67
C ASP A 363 5.37 19.30 -23.91
N GLU A 364 4.75 19.09 -25.08
CA GLU A 364 5.48 18.77 -26.30
C GLU A 364 6.22 19.96 -26.88
N ASP A 365 5.69 21.17 -26.71
CA ASP A 365 6.31 22.42 -27.17
C ASP A 365 7.59 22.70 -26.37
N ALA A 366 7.52 22.60 -25.03
CA ALA A 366 8.68 22.76 -24.16
C ALA A 366 9.73 21.65 -24.38
N ARG A 367 9.30 20.41 -24.61
CA ARG A 367 10.19 19.28 -24.96
C ARG A 367 10.94 19.56 -26.27
N ASP A 368 10.22 19.94 -27.32
CA ASP A 368 10.79 20.13 -28.64
C ASP A 368 11.69 21.35 -28.70
N GLU A 369 11.33 22.42 -27.98
CA GLU A 369 12.20 23.58 -27.81
C GLU A 369 13.48 23.20 -27.06
N ALA A 370 13.40 22.43 -25.96
CA ALA A 370 14.58 21.96 -25.24
C ALA A 370 15.50 21.12 -26.13
N ALA A 371 14.94 20.21 -26.94
CA ALA A 371 15.73 19.43 -27.91
C ALA A 371 16.40 20.35 -28.96
N ALA A 372 15.70 21.38 -29.45
CA ALA A 372 16.28 22.35 -30.37
C ALA A 372 17.46 23.12 -29.73
N LYS A 373 17.34 23.52 -28.45
CA LYS A 373 18.44 24.16 -27.69
C LYS A 373 19.67 23.25 -27.56
N ILE A 374 19.48 21.96 -27.28
CA ILE A 374 20.58 20.98 -27.27
C ILE A 374 21.23 20.88 -28.66
N GLY A 375 20.43 20.86 -29.72
CA GLY A 375 20.95 20.90 -31.10
C GLY A 375 21.76 22.16 -31.42
N LEU A 376 21.40 23.31 -30.85
CA LEU A 376 22.20 24.54 -30.96
C LEU A 376 23.51 24.46 -30.16
N ALA A 377 23.51 23.77 -29.02
CA ALA A 377 24.72 23.52 -28.24
C ALA A 377 25.73 22.66 -29.01
N VAL A 378 25.26 21.62 -29.71
CA VAL A 378 26.11 20.80 -30.61
C VAL A 378 26.80 21.69 -31.65
N ARG A 379 26.03 22.51 -32.38
CA ARG A 379 26.59 23.41 -33.42
C ARG A 379 27.53 24.48 -32.88
N ALA A 380 27.32 24.94 -31.65
CA ALA A 380 28.24 25.88 -30.99
C ALA A 380 29.55 25.17 -30.67
N LEU A 381 29.48 23.95 -30.15
CA LEU A 381 30.65 23.15 -29.80
C LEU A 381 31.47 22.71 -31.03
N ASP A 382 30.81 22.34 -32.13
CA ASP A 382 31.47 22.05 -33.42
C ASP A 382 32.26 23.26 -33.96
N ARG A 383 31.83 24.48 -33.61
CA ARG A 383 32.52 25.73 -33.96
C ARG A 383 33.58 26.16 -32.93
N GLY A 384 33.83 25.34 -31.90
CA GLY A 384 34.75 25.64 -30.81
C GLY A 384 34.22 26.64 -29.78
N ASP A 385 32.95 27.05 -29.86
CA ASP A 385 32.35 28.04 -28.94
C ASP A 385 31.72 27.35 -27.72
N ARG A 386 32.57 27.04 -26.74
CA ARG A 386 32.16 26.38 -25.49
C ARG A 386 31.24 27.26 -24.64
N ALA A 387 31.44 28.58 -24.64
CA ALA A 387 30.61 29.51 -23.88
C ALA A 387 29.17 29.52 -24.41
N LYS A 388 29.02 29.59 -25.74
CA LYS A 388 27.70 29.52 -26.37
C LYS A 388 27.06 28.15 -26.23
N ALA A 389 27.84 27.08 -26.26
CA ALA A 389 27.33 25.73 -25.98
C ALA A 389 26.75 25.63 -24.55
N ARG A 390 27.44 26.20 -23.55
CA ARG A 390 26.94 26.27 -22.16
C ARG A 390 25.65 27.07 -22.03
N GLU A 391 25.56 28.25 -22.67
CA GLU A 391 24.34 29.07 -22.68
C GLU A 391 23.14 28.27 -23.23
N ARG A 392 23.34 27.55 -24.36
CA ARG A 392 22.28 26.74 -24.96
C ARG A 392 21.90 25.52 -24.11
N ILE A 393 22.85 24.94 -23.39
CA ILE A 393 22.57 23.89 -22.40
C ILE A 393 21.74 24.46 -21.25
N ASP A 394 22.07 25.66 -20.74
CA ASP A 394 21.32 26.29 -19.65
C ASP A 394 19.88 26.63 -20.06
N GLU A 395 19.67 27.10 -21.29
CA GLU A 395 18.34 27.30 -21.87
C GLU A 395 17.54 25.98 -21.97
N ALA A 396 18.20 24.88 -22.39
CA ALA A 396 17.55 23.57 -22.45
C ALA A 396 17.16 23.07 -21.05
N LEU A 397 18.02 23.25 -20.05
CA LEU A 397 17.75 22.85 -18.66
C LEU A 397 16.57 23.61 -18.06
N ALA A 398 16.47 24.92 -18.33
CA ALA A 398 15.36 25.75 -17.87
C ALA A 398 13.99 25.28 -18.40
N LEU A 399 13.96 24.69 -19.60
CA LEU A 399 12.77 24.10 -20.21
C LEU A 399 12.49 22.68 -19.69
N LEU A 400 13.53 21.89 -19.40
CA LEU A 400 13.39 20.50 -18.96
C LEU A 400 12.98 20.35 -17.49
N ASP A 401 13.50 21.21 -16.61
CA ASP A 401 13.30 21.08 -15.16
C ASP A 401 11.83 21.19 -14.71
N PRO A 402 10.99 22.08 -15.28
CA PRO A 402 9.56 22.16 -14.94
C PRO A 402 8.71 20.97 -15.38
N LEU A 403 9.17 20.17 -16.36
CA LEU A 403 8.37 19.07 -16.96
C LEU A 403 8.16 17.88 -16.02
N ASN A 404 8.88 17.83 -14.89
CA ASN A 404 8.72 16.86 -13.80
C ASN A 404 8.50 15.41 -14.28
N ASN A 405 9.31 14.96 -15.25
CA ASN A 405 9.24 13.65 -15.87
C ASN A 405 10.55 12.88 -15.64
N GLY A 406 10.47 11.72 -14.98
CA GLY A 406 11.67 10.95 -14.59
C GLY A 406 12.60 10.54 -15.74
N TYR A 407 12.06 10.36 -16.96
CA TYR A 407 12.86 10.09 -18.15
C TYR A 407 13.68 11.32 -18.58
N LEU A 408 13.11 12.51 -18.45
CA LEU A 408 13.77 13.79 -18.75
C LEU A 408 14.70 14.27 -17.62
N THR A 409 14.38 13.97 -16.35
CA THR A 409 15.27 14.26 -15.20
C THR A 409 16.64 13.62 -15.37
N SER A 410 16.67 12.40 -15.91
CA SER A 410 17.90 11.68 -16.29
C SER A 410 18.70 12.40 -17.37
N ALA A 411 18.03 12.85 -18.42
CA ALA A 411 18.66 13.58 -19.52
C ALA A 411 19.21 14.92 -19.02
N ALA A 412 18.46 15.63 -18.17
CA ALA A 412 18.87 16.90 -17.56
C ALA A 412 20.11 16.74 -16.68
N ARG A 413 20.22 15.66 -15.88
CA ARG A 413 21.44 15.38 -15.09
C ARG A 413 22.67 15.16 -15.98
N LYS A 414 22.55 14.33 -17.02
CA LYS A 414 23.65 14.13 -17.98
C LYS A 414 24.02 15.43 -18.70
N LEU A 415 23.03 16.24 -19.04
CA LEU A 415 23.25 17.54 -19.67
C LEU A 415 23.98 18.52 -18.73
N ARG A 416 23.70 18.51 -17.42
CA ARG A 416 24.48 19.25 -16.41
C ARG A 416 25.92 18.76 -16.27
N ALA A 417 26.16 17.45 -16.36
CA ALA A 417 27.52 16.90 -16.36
C ALA A 417 28.31 17.34 -17.60
N VAL A 418 27.67 17.30 -18.78
CA VAL A 418 28.25 17.84 -20.03
C VAL A 418 28.56 19.33 -19.89
N ARG A 419 27.63 20.11 -19.33
CA ARG A 419 27.84 21.55 -19.05
C ARG A 419 29.08 21.78 -18.17
N GLN A 420 29.28 20.99 -17.12
CA GLN A 420 30.44 21.09 -16.23
C GLN A 420 31.74 20.70 -16.93
N ALA A 421 31.71 19.67 -17.79
CA ALA A 421 32.88 19.22 -18.56
C ALA A 421 33.34 20.24 -19.61
N LEU A 422 32.47 21.16 -20.03
CA LEU A 422 32.83 22.23 -20.96
C LEU A 422 33.66 23.37 -20.34
N GLY A 423 33.85 23.36 -19.01
CA GLY A 423 34.58 24.38 -18.25
C GLY A 423 33.74 25.61 -17.99
#